data_AF-A0A2W5HA17-F1
#
_entry.id   AF-A0A2W5HA17-F1
#
_cell.length_a   1.000
_cell.length_b   1.000
_cell.length_c   1.000
_cell.angle_alpha   90.00
_cell.angle_beta   90.00
_cell.angle_gamma   90.00
#
_symmetry.space_group_name_H-M   'P 1'
#
loop_
_entity.id
_entity.type
_entity.pdbx_description
1 polymer ?
#
loop_
_entity_poly.entity_id
_entity_poly.type
_entity_poly.pdbx_seq_one_letter_code
_entity_poly.pdbx_strand_id
1 'polypeptide(L)'
;MPPARIFMLVITVIFFLPLIGGFVLNIAAARYLLEMTGLLRTVSSVQKEERSDFNGTPVSPASAPGLAALRSMDEFEKSRSVRIRVQMKPEDFRRGDPSAATVTDWNGYIASRLPTIGLAECALLTQTLAAKCAVTRIAAEQSETFYDLSMTLSFTQRDAFGAVRPSAELNYLEISANLNKTAEKILLTDRWPAQRREYYAGVNTHCTRIRKENGNCAIYKIDIRSSPERKSSAVKVTADATFIVLR
;
A
#
# COMPACT_ATOMS: atom_id res chain seq x y z
N MET A 1 55.23 30.25 23.62
CA MET A 1 53.87 29.72 23.90
C MET A 1 53.81 29.31 25.35
N PRO A 2 52.77 29.71 26.13
CA PRO A 2 52.79 29.54 27.57
C PRO A 2 52.60 28.05 27.95
N PRO A 3 53.38 27.52 28.91
CA PRO A 3 53.37 26.10 29.29
C PRO A 3 52.00 25.62 29.82
N ALA A 4 51.15 26.55 30.29
CA ALA A 4 49.81 26.27 30.78
C ALA A 4 48.85 25.72 29.70
N ARG A 5 49.02 26.09 28.42
CA ARG A 5 48.12 25.63 27.34
C ARG A 5 48.40 24.19 26.91
N ILE A 6 49.66 23.76 26.97
CA ILE A 6 50.06 22.39 26.66
C ILE A 6 49.58 21.45 27.76
N PHE A 7 49.69 21.87 29.03
CA PHE A 7 49.25 21.08 30.18
C PHE A 7 47.73 20.83 30.19
N MET A 8 46.91 21.84 29.85
CA MET A 8 45.46 21.65 29.71
C MET A 8 45.10 20.66 28.60
N LEU A 9 45.77 20.73 27.45
CA LEU A 9 45.50 19.86 26.31
C LEU A 9 45.75 18.39 26.65
N VAL A 10 46.83 18.12 27.39
CA VAL A 10 47.19 16.77 27.85
C VAL A 10 46.17 16.22 28.84
N ILE A 11 45.66 17.03 29.77
CA ILE A 11 44.61 16.60 30.73
C ILE A 11 43.30 16.26 29.98
N THR A 12 42.87 17.08 29.02
CA THR A 12 41.66 16.78 28.23
C THR A 12 41.79 15.48 27.44
N VAL A 13 42.95 15.20 26.86
CA VAL A 13 43.18 13.96 26.11
C VAL A 13 43.19 12.76 27.05
N ILE A 14 43.86 12.83 28.21
CA ILE A 14 43.97 11.69 29.12
C ILE A 14 42.65 11.37 29.82
N PHE A 15 41.83 12.37 30.18
CA PHE A 15 40.59 12.12 30.92
C PHE A 15 39.37 11.88 30.01
N PHE A 16 39.27 12.50 28.83
CA PHE A 16 38.07 12.34 27.98
C PHE A 16 38.13 11.16 26.99
N LEU A 17 39.31 10.74 26.53
CA LEU A 17 39.43 9.54 25.68
C LEU A 17 38.97 8.23 26.34
N PRO A 18 39.29 7.93 27.62
CA PRO A 18 38.80 6.71 28.26
C PRO A 18 37.29 6.73 28.53
N LEU A 19 36.67 7.91 28.68
CA LEU A 19 35.20 8.05 28.80
C LEU A 19 34.48 7.69 27.48
N ILE A 20 35.04 8.10 26.33
CA ILE A 20 34.51 7.73 25.01
C ILE A 20 34.73 6.24 24.73
N GLY A 21 35.91 5.71 25.07
CA GLY A 21 36.22 4.28 24.94
C GLY A 21 35.30 3.39 25.78
N GLY A 22 35.02 3.77 27.03
CA GLY A 22 34.09 3.06 27.92
C GLY A 22 32.63 3.09 27.43
N PHE A 23 32.21 4.15 26.73
CA PHE A 23 30.86 4.25 26.18
C PHE A 23 30.66 3.33 24.97
N VAL A 24 31.66 3.21 24.09
CA VAL A 24 31.62 2.32 22.92
C VAL A 24 31.64 0.85 23.35
N LEU A 25 32.44 0.48 24.36
CA LEU A 25 32.47 -0.89 24.89
C LEU A 25 31.15 -1.30 25.54
N ASN A 26 30.44 -0.38 26.21
CA ASN A 26 29.12 -0.67 26.79
C ASN A 26 28.04 -0.91 25.72
N ILE A 27 28.07 -0.18 24.60
CA ILE A 27 27.13 -0.38 23.49
C ILE A 27 27.39 -1.73 22.78
N ALA A 28 28.66 -2.10 22.61
CA ALA A 28 29.03 -3.39 22.03
C ALA A 28 28.63 -4.56 22.93
N ALA A 29 28.84 -4.46 24.24
CA ALA A 29 28.42 -5.47 25.21
C ALA A 29 26.88 -5.61 25.28
N ALA A 30 26.14 -4.50 25.20
CA ALA A 30 24.68 -4.51 25.15
C ALA A 30 24.14 -5.18 23.87
N ARG A 31 24.77 -4.95 22.70
CA ARG A 31 24.44 -5.68 21.47
C ARG A 31 24.71 -7.19 21.59
N TYR A 32 25.84 -7.57 22.17
CA TYR A 32 26.22 -8.97 22.33
C TYR A 32 25.29 -9.73 23.30
N LEU A 33 24.84 -9.08 24.37
CA LEU A 33 23.84 -9.63 25.30
C LEU A 33 22.43 -9.74 24.65
N LEU A 34 22.07 -8.81 23.76
CA LEU A 34 20.83 -8.86 22.99
C LEU A 34 20.84 -9.91 21.86
N GLU A 35 22.01 -10.22 21.30
CA GLU A 35 22.20 -11.30 20.33
C GLU A 35 22.11 -12.70 20.99
N MET A 36 22.66 -12.87 22.19
CA MET A 36 22.57 -14.15 22.92
C MET A 36 21.17 -14.45 23.48
N THR A 37 20.35 -13.42 23.78
CA THR A 37 19.00 -13.58 24.33
C THR A 37 17.92 -13.75 23.25
N GLY A 38 18.30 -13.84 21.97
CA GLY A 38 17.37 -14.12 20.86
C GLY A 38 16.36 -13.02 20.55
N LEU A 39 16.51 -11.84 21.16
CA LEU A 39 15.61 -10.69 20.99
C LEU A 39 15.98 -9.80 19.78
N LEU A 40 17.21 -9.92 19.26
CA LEU A 40 17.59 -9.39 17.95
C LEU A 40 17.65 -10.54 16.95
N ARG A 41 16.50 -10.85 16.32
CA ARG A 41 16.53 -11.52 15.01
C ARG A 41 17.31 -10.62 14.07
N THR A 42 18.51 -11.05 13.73
CA THR A 42 19.39 -10.43 12.75
C THR A 42 18.61 -10.18 11.46
N VAL A 43 18.53 -8.89 11.11
CA VAL A 43 17.88 -8.33 9.92
C VAL A 43 18.37 -8.98 8.62
N SER A 44 19.49 -9.71 8.64
CA SER A 44 20.01 -10.49 7.51
C SER A 44 19.13 -11.68 7.09
N SER A 45 18.28 -12.21 7.98
CA SER A 45 17.45 -13.39 7.65
C SER A 45 16.09 -13.04 7.01
N VAL A 46 15.67 -11.77 7.06
CA VAL A 46 14.50 -11.26 6.32
C VAL A 46 14.91 -10.67 4.96
N GLN A 47 16.20 -10.41 4.76
CA GLN A 47 16.72 -9.75 3.55
C GLN A 47 17.10 -10.72 2.42
N LYS A 48 16.89 -12.03 2.59
CA LYS A 48 17.29 -13.04 1.60
C LYS A 48 16.17 -13.54 0.69
N GLU A 49 14.97 -12.95 0.80
CA GLU A 49 13.82 -13.26 -0.06
C GLU A 49 13.25 -12.00 -0.71
N GLU A 50 14.11 -11.13 -1.25
CA GLU A 50 13.69 -10.09 -2.21
C GLU A 50 14.90 -9.54 -2.98
N ARG A 51 15.79 -10.43 -3.45
CA ARG A 51 16.68 -10.05 -4.57
C ARG A 51 15.83 -10.15 -5.83
N SER A 52 15.19 -9.03 -6.14
CA SER A 52 14.47 -8.79 -7.38
C SER A 52 15.46 -8.91 -8.55
N ASP A 53 15.61 -10.12 -9.10
CA ASP A 53 16.17 -10.37 -10.44
C ASP A 53 15.18 -9.80 -11.49
N PHE A 54 15.05 -8.48 -11.53
CA PHE A 54 14.18 -7.79 -12.47
C PHE A 54 14.99 -7.39 -13.71
N ASN A 55 14.95 -8.25 -14.72
CA ASN A 55 15.11 -7.79 -16.08
C ASN A 55 13.81 -7.07 -16.46
N GLY A 56 13.86 -5.74 -16.55
CA GLY A 56 12.74 -4.95 -17.07
C GLY A 56 12.33 -5.49 -18.43
N THR A 57 11.14 -6.08 -18.52
CA THR A 57 10.60 -6.59 -19.77
C THR A 57 10.26 -5.42 -20.67
N PRO A 58 10.73 -5.38 -21.93
CA PRO A 58 10.32 -4.36 -22.88
C PRO A 58 8.82 -4.50 -23.16
N VAL A 59 8.04 -3.47 -22.81
CA VAL A 59 6.58 -3.49 -23.00
C VAL A 59 6.21 -2.81 -24.31
N SER A 60 5.45 -3.51 -25.16
CA SER A 60 4.87 -2.94 -26.38
C SER A 60 3.82 -1.88 -26.00
N PRO A 61 3.71 -0.74 -26.71
CA PRO A 61 2.73 0.31 -26.41
C PRO A 61 1.28 -0.18 -26.36
N ALA A 62 0.94 -1.24 -27.11
CA ALA A 62 -0.39 -1.85 -27.10
C ALA A 62 -0.70 -2.64 -25.81
N SER A 63 0.33 -3.10 -25.09
CA SER A 63 0.22 -3.87 -23.85
C SER A 63 0.51 -3.05 -22.57
N ALA A 64 0.97 -1.80 -22.71
CA ALA A 64 1.19 -0.84 -21.62
C ALA A 64 0.48 0.50 -21.91
N PRO A 65 -0.85 0.59 -21.70
CA PRO A 65 -1.59 1.84 -21.93
C PRO A 65 -1.08 3.03 -21.09
N GLY A 66 -0.38 2.78 -19.97
CA GLY A 66 0.27 3.82 -19.17
C GLY A 66 1.42 4.57 -19.88
N LEU A 67 2.00 3.96 -20.93
CA LEU A 67 3.14 4.51 -21.67
C LEU A 67 2.73 5.67 -22.61
N ALA A 68 1.55 5.57 -23.24
CA ALA A 68 0.93 6.68 -23.98
C ALA A 68 0.47 7.79 -23.02
N ALA A 69 -0.07 7.40 -21.86
CA ALA A 69 -0.62 8.32 -20.89
C ALA A 69 0.43 9.23 -20.24
N LEU A 70 1.71 8.84 -20.15
CA LEU A 70 2.76 9.71 -19.57
C LEU A 70 3.27 10.81 -20.51
N ARG A 71 2.88 10.80 -21.79
CA ARG A 71 3.05 11.97 -22.68
C ARG A 71 2.13 13.12 -22.29
N SER A 72 1.06 12.82 -21.53
CA SER A 72 0.09 13.76 -20.98
C SER A 72 -0.23 13.37 -19.54
N MET A 73 0.50 13.91 -18.56
CA MET A 73 0.31 13.58 -17.14
C MET A 73 -1.16 13.65 -16.68
N ASP A 74 -1.97 14.51 -17.30
CA ASP A 74 -3.42 14.58 -17.08
C ASP A 74 -4.19 13.33 -17.54
N GLU A 75 -3.83 12.74 -18.69
CA GLU A 75 -4.41 11.46 -19.15
C GLU A 75 -3.96 10.30 -18.27
N PHE A 76 -2.70 10.35 -17.82
CA PHE A 76 -2.20 9.38 -16.87
C PHE A 76 -2.96 9.41 -15.55
N GLU A 77 -3.25 10.60 -15.00
CA GLU A 77 -4.10 10.73 -13.81
C GLU A 77 -5.50 10.17 -14.01
N LYS A 78 -6.11 10.35 -15.19
CA LYS A 78 -7.43 9.80 -15.52
C LYS A 78 -7.44 8.27 -15.63
N SER A 79 -6.30 7.65 -15.94
CA SER A 79 -6.19 6.19 -16.10
C SER A 79 -6.09 5.41 -14.78
N ARG A 80 -5.82 6.11 -13.66
CA ARG A 80 -5.65 5.50 -12.34
C ARG A 80 -6.95 4.90 -11.84
N SER A 81 -6.90 3.65 -11.38
CA SER A 81 -8.12 2.98 -10.93
C SER A 81 -7.95 2.09 -9.72
N VAL A 82 -9.02 2.01 -8.92
CA VAL A 82 -9.20 0.99 -7.89
C VAL A 82 -10.37 0.12 -8.31
N ARG A 83 -10.14 -1.18 -8.45
CA ARG A 83 -11.15 -2.17 -8.80
C ARG A 83 -11.42 -3.05 -7.60
N ILE A 84 -12.68 -3.12 -7.20
CA ILE A 84 -13.11 -3.90 -6.05
C ILE A 84 -14.17 -4.89 -6.51
N ARG A 85 -13.94 -6.17 -6.25
CA ARG A 85 -14.91 -7.26 -6.50
C ARG A 85 -15.17 -8.02 -5.22
N VAL A 86 -16.36 -7.89 -4.66
CA VAL A 86 -16.72 -8.44 -3.35
C VAL A 86 -17.99 -9.24 -3.52
N GLN A 87 -17.96 -10.52 -3.15
CA GLN A 87 -19.17 -11.29 -2.98
C GLN A 87 -19.75 -11.00 -1.60
N MET A 88 -20.99 -10.53 -1.54
CA MET A 88 -21.66 -10.13 -0.30
C MET A 88 -22.94 -10.92 -0.11
N LYS A 89 -23.26 -11.27 1.13
CA LYS A 89 -24.60 -11.77 1.45
C LYS A 89 -25.59 -10.61 1.46
N PRO A 90 -26.89 -10.85 1.20
CA PRO A 90 -27.91 -9.79 1.27
C PRO A 90 -27.85 -9.02 2.61
N GLU A 91 -27.65 -9.73 3.72
CA GLU A 91 -27.59 -9.14 5.06
C GLU A 91 -26.42 -8.17 5.24
N ASP A 92 -25.32 -8.34 4.50
CA ASP A 92 -24.16 -7.45 4.59
C ASP A 92 -24.47 -6.06 4.02
N PHE A 93 -25.43 -5.93 3.08
CA PHE A 93 -25.88 -4.64 2.56
C PHE A 93 -26.72 -3.85 3.57
N ARG A 94 -27.33 -4.53 4.54
CA ARG A 94 -28.09 -3.91 5.64
C ARG A 94 -27.19 -3.32 6.72
N ARG A 95 -25.90 -3.64 6.73
CA ARG A 95 -25.01 -3.24 7.82
C ARG A 95 -24.92 -1.72 7.91
N GLY A 96 -25.29 -1.17 9.06
CA GLY A 96 -25.34 0.28 9.29
C GLY A 96 -26.61 0.97 8.77
N ASP A 97 -27.64 0.21 8.38
CA ASP A 97 -28.96 0.72 8.02
C ASP A 97 -30.05 0.12 8.93
N PRO A 98 -30.48 0.83 9.99
CA PRO A 98 -31.50 0.34 10.92
C PRO A 98 -32.90 0.24 10.28
N SER A 99 -33.13 0.88 9.13
CA SER A 99 -34.42 0.82 8.43
C SER A 99 -34.58 -0.45 7.57
N ALA A 100 -33.53 -1.25 7.45
CA ALA A 100 -33.47 -2.40 6.54
C ALA A 100 -34.11 -3.69 7.07
N ALA A 101 -34.68 -3.68 8.29
CA ALA A 101 -35.19 -4.88 8.96
C ALA A 101 -36.37 -5.54 8.22
N THR A 102 -37.10 -4.80 7.39
CA THR A 102 -38.32 -5.24 6.68
C THR A 102 -38.14 -5.34 5.16
N VAL A 103 -36.90 -5.31 4.65
CA VAL A 103 -36.63 -5.37 3.20
C VAL A 103 -37.06 -6.72 2.63
N THR A 104 -38.01 -6.67 1.69
CA THR A 104 -38.50 -7.81 0.90
C THR A 104 -37.99 -7.79 -0.53
N ASP A 105 -37.90 -6.61 -1.16
CA ASP A 105 -37.24 -6.41 -2.45
C ASP A 105 -35.74 -6.11 -2.26
N TRP A 106 -34.94 -7.17 -2.37
CA TRP A 106 -33.49 -7.08 -2.23
C TRP A 106 -32.81 -6.37 -3.39
N ASN A 107 -33.31 -6.52 -4.62
CA ASN A 107 -32.70 -5.92 -5.79
C ASN A 107 -32.85 -4.40 -5.75
N GLY A 108 -34.06 -3.90 -5.48
CA GLY A 108 -34.32 -2.47 -5.31
C GLY A 108 -33.55 -1.88 -4.12
N TYR A 109 -33.52 -2.60 -2.99
CA TYR A 109 -32.76 -2.19 -1.82
C TYR A 109 -31.27 -2.08 -2.10
N ILE A 110 -30.63 -3.12 -2.65
CA ILE A 110 -29.20 -3.11 -2.96
C ILE A 110 -28.86 -1.99 -3.93
N ALA A 111 -29.65 -1.82 -4.99
CA ALA A 111 -29.45 -0.74 -5.96
C ALA A 111 -29.42 0.65 -5.30
N SER A 112 -30.31 0.90 -4.33
CA SER A 112 -30.36 2.15 -3.56
C SER A 112 -29.14 2.36 -2.65
N ARG A 113 -28.48 1.28 -2.21
CA ARG A 113 -27.33 1.31 -1.30
C ARG A 113 -25.99 1.52 -2.02
N LEU A 114 -25.92 1.16 -3.32
CA LEU A 114 -24.68 1.26 -4.10
C LEU A 114 -24.03 2.66 -4.03
N PRO A 115 -24.75 3.78 -4.19
CA PRO A 115 -24.13 5.11 -4.09
C PRO A 115 -23.46 5.35 -2.72
N THR A 116 -24.12 4.96 -1.63
CA THR A 116 -23.56 5.10 -0.27
C THR A 116 -22.31 4.25 -0.08
N ILE A 117 -22.30 3.01 -0.59
CA ILE A 117 -21.12 2.13 -0.54
C ILE A 117 -19.96 2.73 -1.34
N GLY A 118 -20.22 3.22 -2.55
CA GLY A 118 -19.21 3.86 -3.39
C GLY A 118 -18.61 5.12 -2.75
N LEU A 119 -19.46 5.98 -2.16
CA LEU A 119 -19.00 7.18 -1.45
C LEU A 119 -18.16 6.82 -0.21
N ALA A 120 -18.56 5.80 0.55
CA ALA A 120 -17.80 5.34 1.71
C ALA A 120 -16.41 4.82 1.30
N GLU A 121 -16.31 4.11 0.19
CA GLU A 121 -15.01 3.64 -0.31
C GLU A 121 -14.13 4.79 -0.81
N CYS A 122 -14.72 5.75 -1.55
CA CYS A 122 -13.98 6.95 -1.94
C CYS A 122 -13.48 7.73 -0.72
N ALA A 123 -14.26 7.82 0.37
CA ALA A 123 -13.81 8.46 1.61
C ALA A 123 -12.57 7.76 2.20
N LEU A 124 -12.50 6.42 2.15
CA LEU A 124 -11.31 5.67 2.60
C LEU A 124 -10.08 6.01 1.74
N LEU A 125 -10.24 6.10 0.42
CA LEU A 125 -9.15 6.50 -0.49
C LEU A 125 -8.67 7.93 -0.22
N THR A 126 -9.60 8.88 -0.05
CA THR A 126 -9.27 10.29 0.22
C THR A 126 -8.75 10.53 1.63
N GLN A 127 -8.90 9.59 2.55
CA GLN A 127 -8.22 9.66 3.87
C GLN A 127 -6.77 9.16 3.77
N THR A 128 -6.47 8.26 2.82
CA THR A 128 -5.21 7.51 2.79
C THR A 128 -4.24 8.01 1.71
N LEU A 129 -4.56 7.85 0.44
CA LEU A 129 -3.62 8.04 -0.69
C LEU A 129 -4.10 9.03 -1.75
N ALA A 130 -5.40 9.34 -1.81
CA ALA A 130 -5.99 10.15 -2.86
C ALA A 130 -6.23 11.61 -2.41
N ALA A 131 -6.08 12.55 -3.33
CA ALA A 131 -6.54 13.94 -3.18
C ALA A 131 -8.02 14.07 -3.60
N LYS A 132 -8.41 13.36 -4.65
CA LYS A 132 -9.79 13.30 -5.17
C LYS A 132 -10.13 11.85 -5.52
N CYS A 133 -11.39 11.47 -5.37
CA CYS A 133 -11.90 10.16 -5.77
C CYS A 133 -13.27 10.33 -6.42
N ALA A 134 -13.54 9.53 -7.45
CA ALA A 134 -14.84 9.45 -8.09
C ALA A 134 -15.20 7.99 -8.40
N VAL A 135 -16.47 7.63 -8.16
CA VAL A 135 -17.01 6.33 -8.54
C VAL A 135 -17.27 6.34 -10.05
N THR A 136 -16.54 5.53 -10.80
CA THR A 136 -16.70 5.42 -12.27
C THR A 136 -17.78 4.39 -12.62
N ARG A 137 -17.81 3.28 -11.89
CA ARG A 137 -18.82 2.24 -12.05
C ARG A 137 -19.06 1.55 -10.72
N ILE A 138 -20.31 1.26 -10.41
CA ILE A 138 -20.68 0.35 -9.33
C ILE A 138 -21.92 -0.43 -9.74
N ALA A 139 -21.90 -1.74 -9.54
CA ALA A 139 -23.01 -2.64 -9.83
C ALA A 139 -22.97 -3.81 -8.86
N ALA A 140 -24.13 -4.37 -8.55
CA ALA A 140 -24.25 -5.62 -7.83
C ALA A 140 -25.20 -6.53 -8.60
N GLU A 141 -24.76 -7.75 -8.88
CA GLU A 141 -25.53 -8.74 -9.62
C GLU A 141 -25.74 -9.97 -8.73
N GLN A 142 -26.95 -10.52 -8.72
CA GLN A 142 -27.25 -11.71 -7.93
C GLN A 142 -26.53 -12.93 -8.53
N SER A 143 -25.87 -13.70 -7.66
CA SER A 143 -25.07 -14.87 -8.00
C SER A 143 -25.36 -15.96 -6.97
N GLU A 144 -26.27 -16.87 -7.32
CA GLU A 144 -26.81 -17.92 -6.43
C GLU A 144 -27.35 -17.35 -5.10
N THR A 145 -26.57 -17.48 -4.03
CA THR A 145 -26.90 -17.07 -2.65
C THR A 145 -26.21 -15.76 -2.23
N PHE A 146 -25.44 -15.15 -3.13
CA PHE A 146 -24.68 -13.93 -2.90
C PHE A 146 -25.01 -12.87 -3.94
N TYR A 147 -24.48 -11.67 -3.74
CA TYR A 147 -24.40 -10.63 -4.76
C TYR A 147 -22.94 -10.34 -5.06
N ASP A 148 -22.59 -10.34 -6.34
CA ASP A 148 -21.29 -9.96 -6.85
C ASP A 148 -21.25 -8.43 -7.01
N LEU A 149 -20.75 -7.74 -5.98
CA LEU A 149 -20.50 -6.31 -6.02
C LEU A 149 -19.22 -6.03 -6.82
N SER A 150 -19.35 -5.31 -7.92
CA SER A 150 -18.24 -4.84 -8.75
C SER A 150 -18.20 -3.31 -8.75
N MET A 151 -17.07 -2.76 -8.33
CA MET A 151 -16.87 -1.31 -8.23
C MET A 151 -15.54 -0.92 -8.88
N THR A 152 -15.56 0.19 -9.61
CA THR A 152 -14.38 0.84 -10.18
C THR A 152 -14.39 2.30 -9.78
N LEU A 153 -13.31 2.71 -9.12
CA LEU A 153 -13.08 4.08 -8.69
C LEU A 153 -11.92 4.66 -9.49
N SER A 154 -12.02 5.93 -9.83
CA SER A 154 -10.91 6.74 -10.34
C SER A 154 -10.43 7.68 -9.23
N PHE A 155 -9.14 8.01 -9.22
CA PHE A 155 -8.60 8.89 -8.19
C PHE A 155 -7.39 9.69 -8.68
N THR A 156 -7.22 10.87 -8.09
CA THR A 156 -5.98 11.66 -8.20
C THR A 156 -5.12 11.34 -6.99
N GLN A 157 -3.87 10.92 -7.21
CA GLN A 157 -2.92 10.65 -6.12
C GLN A 157 -2.61 11.95 -5.37
N ARG A 158 -2.57 11.88 -4.03
CA ARG A 158 -2.27 13.04 -3.19
C ARG A 158 -0.81 13.44 -3.26
N ASP A 159 0.07 12.46 -3.09
CA ASP A 159 1.50 12.71 -3.11
C ASP A 159 1.96 12.96 -4.55
N ALA A 160 2.83 13.95 -4.73
CA ALA A 160 3.42 14.25 -6.03
C ALA A 160 4.10 13.02 -6.65
N PHE A 161 4.10 12.94 -7.98
CA PHE A 161 4.76 11.85 -8.70
C PHE A 161 6.25 11.76 -8.35
N GLY A 162 6.94 12.89 -8.27
CA GLY A 162 8.38 12.98 -7.98
C GLY A 162 9.15 13.55 -9.17
N ALA A 163 10.48 13.45 -9.11
CA ALA A 163 11.35 13.97 -10.16
C ALA A 163 11.54 12.93 -11.26
N VAL A 164 11.45 13.39 -12.51
CA VAL A 164 11.82 12.62 -13.69
C VAL A 164 13.12 13.21 -14.22
N ARG A 165 14.16 12.39 -14.39
CA ARG A 165 15.39 12.87 -15.03
C ARG A 165 15.07 13.13 -16.50
N PRO A 166 15.39 14.30 -17.06
CA PRO A 166 15.22 14.53 -18.48
C PRO A 166 16.18 13.61 -19.24
N SER A 167 15.66 12.55 -19.85
CA SER A 167 16.37 11.72 -20.82
C SER A 167 15.65 11.80 -22.16
N ALA A 168 16.38 11.57 -23.26
CA ALA A 168 15.78 11.54 -24.59
C ALA A 168 14.77 10.39 -24.75
N GLU A 169 14.88 9.34 -23.93
CA GLU A 169 14.00 8.16 -23.91
C GLU A 169 13.69 7.79 -22.46
N LEU A 170 12.46 8.04 -22.02
CA LEU A 170 11.97 7.63 -20.70
C LEU A 170 11.58 6.15 -20.74
N ASN A 171 12.18 5.35 -19.86
CA ASN A 171 11.82 3.96 -19.64
C ASN A 171 10.62 3.87 -18.70
N TYR A 172 9.61 3.13 -19.14
CA TYR A 172 8.41 2.83 -18.39
C TYR A 172 8.58 1.50 -17.65
N LEU A 173 8.46 1.53 -16.33
CA LEU A 173 8.55 0.34 -15.49
C LEU A 173 7.29 0.16 -14.64
N GLU A 174 6.67 -1.01 -14.75
CA GLU A 174 5.60 -1.45 -13.85
C GLU A 174 6.16 -2.29 -12.71
N ILE A 175 5.81 -1.92 -11.48
CA ILE A 175 6.17 -2.65 -10.27
C ILE A 175 4.88 -3.14 -9.66
N SER A 176 4.72 -4.46 -9.54
CA SER A 176 3.58 -5.08 -8.87
C SER A 176 3.92 -5.40 -7.41
N ALA A 177 2.99 -5.18 -6.50
CA ALA A 177 3.11 -5.58 -5.11
C ALA A 177 1.84 -6.31 -4.67
N ASN A 178 2.03 -7.47 -4.05
CA ASN A 178 0.96 -8.12 -3.30
C ASN A 178 0.80 -7.39 -1.96
N LEU A 179 -0.40 -6.89 -1.70
CA LEU A 179 -0.73 -6.16 -0.47
C LEU A 179 -1.08 -7.12 0.68
N ASN A 180 -1.33 -8.39 0.36
CA ASN A 180 -1.27 -9.47 1.32
C ASN A 180 0.17 -9.94 1.47
N LYS A 181 0.60 -10.17 2.71
CA LYS A 181 1.89 -10.83 2.99
C LYS A 181 1.93 -12.30 2.57
N THR A 182 0.82 -12.82 2.06
CA THR A 182 0.56 -14.21 1.67
C THR A 182 -0.29 -14.21 0.40
N ALA A 183 -0.37 -15.33 -0.33
CA ALA A 183 -1.17 -15.42 -1.55
C ALA A 183 -2.64 -15.02 -1.32
N GLU A 184 -3.21 -15.45 -0.20
CA GLU A 184 -4.54 -15.07 0.27
C GLU A 184 -4.52 -14.78 1.76
N LYS A 185 -5.47 -13.95 2.21
CA LYS A 185 -5.72 -13.69 3.64
C LYS A 185 -7.17 -14.05 3.96
N ILE A 186 -7.39 -14.72 5.09
CA ILE A 186 -8.74 -15.04 5.59
C ILE A 186 -9.05 -14.09 6.74
N LEU A 187 -10.20 -13.42 6.67
CA LEU A 187 -10.61 -12.39 7.62
C LEU A 187 -12.07 -12.56 7.98
N LEU A 188 -12.48 -12.15 9.17
CA LEU A 188 -13.91 -12.02 9.49
C LEU A 188 -14.53 -10.85 8.71
N THR A 189 -15.80 -10.99 8.31
CA THR A 189 -16.49 -10.00 7.45
C THR A 189 -16.61 -8.61 8.11
N ASP A 190 -16.61 -8.53 9.44
CA ASP A 190 -16.61 -7.27 10.20
C ASP A 190 -15.25 -6.55 10.15
N ARG A 191 -14.15 -7.30 9.99
CA ARG A 191 -12.79 -6.75 9.83
C ARG A 191 -12.52 -6.26 8.42
N TRP A 192 -13.36 -6.62 7.45
CA TRP A 192 -13.12 -6.31 6.04
C TRP A 192 -12.96 -4.81 5.73
N PRO A 193 -13.81 -3.90 6.26
CA PRO A 193 -13.61 -2.46 6.05
C PRO A 193 -12.28 -1.93 6.63
N ALA A 194 -11.88 -2.42 7.80
CA ALA A 194 -10.61 -2.04 8.40
C ALA A 194 -9.42 -2.52 7.55
N GLN A 195 -9.50 -3.74 7.01
CA GLN A 195 -8.47 -4.28 6.13
C GLN A 195 -8.29 -3.44 4.85
N ARG A 196 -9.37 -2.98 4.21
CA ARG A 196 -9.25 -2.13 3.01
C ARG A 196 -8.50 -0.84 3.29
N ARG A 197 -8.73 -0.23 4.46
CA ARG A 197 -7.94 0.94 4.91
C ARG A 197 -6.46 0.60 5.05
N GLU A 198 -6.12 -0.55 5.62
CA GLU A 198 -4.73 -1.01 5.71
C GLU A 198 -4.09 -1.20 4.33
N TYR A 199 -4.82 -1.76 3.36
CA TYR A 199 -4.31 -1.90 1.99
C TYR A 199 -3.98 -0.54 1.37
N TYR A 200 -4.87 0.44 1.47
CA TYR A 200 -4.60 1.77 0.92
C TYR A 200 -3.43 2.47 1.62
N ALA A 201 -3.31 2.35 2.94
CA ALA A 201 -2.14 2.85 3.67
C ALA A 201 -0.84 2.14 3.25
N GLY A 202 -0.90 0.82 3.03
CA GLY A 202 0.19 0.01 2.51
C GLY A 202 0.64 0.48 1.13
N VAL A 203 -0.31 0.69 0.21
CA VAL A 203 -0.03 1.21 -1.14
C VAL A 203 0.73 2.54 -1.09
N ASN A 204 0.29 3.48 -0.25
CA ASN A 204 0.98 4.76 -0.10
C ASN A 204 2.42 4.58 0.43
N THR A 205 2.59 3.68 1.39
CA THR A 205 3.90 3.34 1.97
C THR A 205 4.83 2.72 0.93
N HIS A 206 4.34 1.78 0.13
CA HIS A 206 5.08 1.17 -0.98
C HIS A 206 5.49 2.21 -2.02
N CYS A 207 4.57 3.08 -2.43
CA CYS A 207 4.90 4.11 -3.42
C CYS A 207 5.91 5.13 -2.88
N THR A 208 5.84 5.47 -1.59
CA THR A 208 6.84 6.32 -0.93
C THR A 208 8.23 5.65 -0.92
N ARG A 209 8.30 4.34 -0.66
CA ARG A 209 9.55 3.58 -0.73
C ARG A 209 10.11 3.58 -2.15
N ILE A 210 9.29 3.24 -3.14
CA ILE A 210 9.68 3.24 -4.56
C ILE A 210 10.19 4.64 -4.96
N ARG A 211 9.48 5.71 -4.57
CA ARG A 211 9.90 7.09 -4.85
C ARG A 211 11.27 7.42 -4.26
N LYS A 212 11.59 6.96 -3.06
CA LYS A 212 12.92 7.16 -2.45
C LYS A 212 14.02 6.44 -3.22
N GLU A 213 13.74 5.27 -3.76
CA GLU A 213 14.69 4.46 -4.53
C GLU A 213 14.86 4.94 -5.98
N ASN A 214 13.80 5.50 -6.57
CA ASN A 214 13.71 5.79 -8.01
C ASN A 214 13.61 7.28 -8.37
N GLY A 215 13.33 8.14 -7.40
CA GLY A 215 13.05 9.57 -7.61
C GLY A 215 11.58 9.87 -7.92
N ASN A 216 10.83 8.91 -8.48
CA ASN A 216 9.40 9.03 -8.76
C ASN A 216 8.63 7.73 -8.49
N CYS A 217 7.32 7.87 -8.26
CA CYS A 217 6.37 6.77 -8.20
C CYS A 217 4.95 7.27 -8.43
N ALA A 218 4.22 6.55 -9.26
CA ALA A 218 2.78 6.70 -9.42
C ALA A 218 2.04 5.42 -9.07
N ILE A 219 0.99 5.53 -8.26
CA ILE A 219 0.01 4.46 -8.08
C ILE A 219 -0.87 4.41 -9.32
N TYR A 220 -0.86 3.28 -10.01
CA TYR A 220 -1.60 3.08 -11.27
C TYR A 220 -2.90 2.32 -11.05
N LYS A 221 -2.79 1.17 -10.38
CA LYS A 221 -3.91 0.25 -10.23
C LYS A 221 -3.90 -0.38 -8.85
N ILE A 222 -5.08 -0.55 -8.28
CA ILE A 222 -5.29 -1.36 -7.07
C ILE A 222 -6.43 -2.33 -7.39
N ASP A 223 -6.19 -3.63 -7.28
CA ASP A 223 -7.21 -4.66 -7.43
C ASP A 223 -7.46 -5.32 -6.08
N ILE A 224 -8.70 -5.28 -5.59
CA ILE A 224 -9.12 -5.93 -4.35
C ILE A 224 -10.24 -6.91 -4.68
N ARG A 225 -10.10 -8.15 -4.25
CA ARG A 225 -11.12 -9.18 -4.41
C ARG A 225 -11.43 -9.85 -3.10
N SER A 226 -12.68 -10.20 -2.89
CA SER A 226 -13.07 -11.06 -1.77
C SER A 226 -14.19 -12.02 -2.12
N SER A 227 -14.07 -13.24 -1.62
CA SER A 227 -15.09 -14.29 -1.70
C SER A 227 -15.42 -14.83 -0.31
N PRO A 228 -16.64 -15.28 -0.04
CA PRO A 228 -17.05 -15.79 1.26
C PRO A 228 -16.42 -17.17 1.47
N GLU A 229 -16.02 -17.46 2.70
CA GLU A 229 -15.56 -18.79 3.06
C GLU A 229 -16.77 -19.69 3.35
N ARG A 230 -16.73 -20.94 2.84
CA ARG A 230 -17.85 -21.87 2.96
C ARG A 230 -18.24 -22.06 4.44
N LYS A 231 -19.54 -21.91 4.73
CA LYS A 231 -20.14 -22.12 6.06
C LYS A 231 -19.51 -21.27 7.17
N SER A 232 -18.92 -20.12 6.85
CA SER A 232 -18.28 -19.22 7.82
C SER A 232 -18.76 -17.77 7.63
N SER A 233 -18.49 -16.94 8.64
CA SER A 233 -18.55 -15.48 8.57
C SER A 233 -17.22 -14.87 8.09
N ALA A 234 -16.28 -15.71 7.66
CA ALA A 234 -15.02 -15.29 7.09
C ALA A 234 -15.11 -15.05 5.58
N VAL A 235 -14.21 -14.21 5.08
CA VAL A 235 -13.98 -13.92 3.66
C VAL A 235 -12.51 -14.20 3.34
N LYS A 236 -12.27 -14.81 2.19
CA LYS A 236 -10.96 -14.88 1.54
C LYS A 236 -10.75 -13.61 0.77
N VAL A 237 -9.57 -13.01 0.89
CA VAL A 237 -9.28 -11.72 0.27
C VAL A 237 -7.95 -11.75 -0.46
N THR A 238 -7.92 -11.17 -1.65
CA THR A 238 -6.72 -10.88 -2.43
C THR A 238 -6.64 -9.39 -2.72
N ALA A 239 -5.44 -8.83 -2.66
CA ALA A 239 -5.23 -7.41 -2.86
C ALA A 239 -3.87 -7.18 -3.50
N ASP A 240 -3.86 -6.54 -4.67
CA ASP A 240 -2.67 -6.28 -5.46
C ASP A 240 -2.62 -4.81 -5.86
N ALA A 241 -1.42 -4.26 -5.97
CA ALA A 241 -1.19 -2.91 -6.47
C ALA A 241 -0.13 -2.89 -7.57
N THR A 242 -0.35 -2.04 -8.56
CA THR A 242 0.61 -1.74 -9.62
C THR A 242 1.05 -0.29 -9.49
N PHE A 243 2.36 -0.10 -9.46
CA PHE A 243 3.04 1.19 -9.44
C PHE A 243 3.79 1.40 -10.74
N ILE A 244 3.96 2.65 -11.12
CA ILE A 244 4.70 3.06 -12.30
C ILE A 244 5.87 3.94 -11.89
N VAL A 245 7.00 3.68 -12.52
CA VAL A 245 8.23 4.47 -12.43
C VAL A 245 8.67 4.86 -13.84
N LEU A 246 9.17 6.10 -13.95
CA LEU A 246 9.82 6.62 -15.15
C LEU A 246 11.33 6.80 -14.90
N ARG A 247 12.18 6.25 -15.79
CA ARG A 247 13.64 6.33 -15.68
C ARG A 247 14.34 6.79 -16.94
#